data_AF-A0A6V6Z581-F1
#
_entry.id   AF-A0A6V6Z581-F1
#
_cell.length_a   1.000
_cell.length_b   1.000
_cell.length_c   1.000
_cell.angle_alpha   90.00
_cell.angle_beta   90.00
_cell.angle_gamma   90.00
#
_symmetry.space_group_name_H-M   'P 1'
#
loop_
_entity.id
_entity.type
_entity.pdbx_description
1 polymer ?
#
loop_
_entity_poly.entity_id
_entity_poly.type
_entity_poly.pdbx_seq_one_letter_code
_entity_poly.pdbx_strand_id
1 'polypeptide(L)'
;MNEIDSKFKHLRVNLRRFGVEIAEDVFYRFHPITIKAKDEICVFCLSTTKITKEHVLPKWVFEKNTNITFISSTNKQIQTYNKAVVPTCAICNNSILAPIESEMIKIFKKSETLNLFSDEDLYNIIRWCEILDYKLQVYECRKVYLKYANTEYDPLWGILPLAHMRHFMELNPLKAFSFLRNSQRRITVKSKINRLNSIVLFNTAKPHFNFFNKPNEYIFVSFPMNNFALFYFLRKVHTDLDKVGEEAIYIIGKVMET
;
A
#
# COMPACT_ATOMS: atom_id res chain seq x y z
N MET A 1 -22.44 -15.42 -3.56
CA MET A 1 -21.07 -14.86 -3.43
C MET A 1 -21.23 -13.35 -3.37
N ASN A 2 -20.79 -12.69 -2.30
CA ASN A 2 -20.95 -11.24 -2.13
C ASN A 2 -20.28 -10.50 -3.32
N GLU A 3 -20.87 -9.40 -3.79
CA GLU A 3 -20.42 -8.67 -4.99
C GLU A 3 -18.94 -8.24 -4.87
N ILE A 4 -18.56 -7.74 -3.69
CA ILE A 4 -17.17 -7.36 -3.37
C ILE A 4 -16.18 -8.52 -3.50
N ASP A 5 -16.63 -9.72 -3.14
CA ASP A 5 -15.81 -10.92 -3.08
C ASP A 5 -15.41 -11.38 -4.51
N SER A 6 -16.27 -11.08 -5.49
CA SER A 6 -15.97 -11.23 -6.92
C SER A 6 -14.85 -10.28 -7.37
N LYS A 7 -14.82 -9.04 -6.87
CA LYS A 7 -13.79 -8.04 -7.22
C LYS A 7 -12.42 -8.46 -6.69
N PHE A 8 -12.37 -8.90 -5.43
CA PHE A 8 -11.14 -9.48 -4.88
C PHE A 8 -10.73 -10.75 -5.64
N LYS A 9 -11.67 -11.61 -6.05
CA LYS A 9 -11.36 -12.79 -6.88
C LYS A 9 -10.67 -12.40 -8.19
N HIS A 10 -11.12 -11.35 -8.87
CA HIS A 10 -10.46 -10.89 -10.09
C HIS A 10 -9.00 -10.48 -9.86
N LEU A 11 -8.72 -9.69 -8.82
CA LEU A 11 -7.33 -9.31 -8.47
C LEU A 11 -6.48 -10.56 -8.18
N ARG A 12 -7.02 -11.51 -7.41
CA ARG A 12 -6.34 -12.78 -7.11
C ARG A 12 -5.97 -13.54 -8.37
N VAL A 13 -6.92 -13.72 -9.29
CA VAL A 13 -6.70 -14.47 -10.53
C VAL A 13 -5.65 -13.77 -11.39
N ASN A 14 -5.76 -12.45 -11.59
CA ASN A 14 -4.83 -11.72 -12.44
C ASN A 14 -3.41 -11.73 -11.87
N LEU A 15 -3.23 -11.49 -10.57
CA LEU A 15 -1.90 -11.48 -9.95
C LEU A 15 -1.27 -12.87 -9.82
N ARG A 16 -2.09 -13.94 -9.76
CA ARG A 16 -1.55 -15.31 -9.88
C ARG A 16 -1.08 -15.60 -11.30
N ARG A 17 -1.81 -15.13 -12.31
CA ARG A 17 -1.53 -15.39 -13.71
C ARG A 17 -0.35 -14.59 -14.26
N PHE A 18 -0.27 -13.31 -13.90
CA PHE A 18 0.65 -12.35 -14.52
C PHE A 18 1.61 -11.69 -13.52
N GLY A 19 1.59 -12.12 -12.26
CA GLY A 19 2.29 -11.40 -11.20
C GLY A 19 3.82 -11.38 -11.38
N VAL A 20 4.41 -12.42 -11.98
CA VAL A 20 5.86 -12.49 -12.20
C VAL A 20 6.26 -11.44 -13.23
N GLU A 21 5.59 -11.45 -14.38
CA GLU A 21 5.84 -10.53 -15.49
C GLU A 21 5.59 -9.07 -15.07
N ILE A 22 4.52 -8.82 -14.30
CA ILE A 22 4.26 -7.49 -13.73
C ILE A 22 5.39 -7.07 -12.78
N ALA A 23 5.87 -7.98 -11.92
CA ALA A 23 6.92 -7.64 -10.97
C ALA A 23 8.26 -7.36 -11.66
N GLU A 24 8.60 -8.15 -12.69
CA GLU A 24 9.81 -7.93 -13.50
C GLU A 24 9.75 -6.58 -14.22
N ASP A 25 8.63 -6.28 -14.86
CA ASP A 25 8.44 -4.97 -15.48
C ASP A 25 8.58 -3.84 -14.46
N VAL A 26 7.83 -3.88 -13.36
CA VAL A 26 7.85 -2.84 -12.33
C VAL A 26 9.24 -2.63 -11.74
N PHE A 27 9.99 -3.70 -11.49
CA PHE A 27 11.32 -3.64 -10.88
C PHE A 27 12.40 -3.17 -11.86
N TYR A 28 12.38 -3.65 -13.10
CA TYR A 28 13.44 -3.32 -14.07
C TYR A 28 13.15 -2.07 -14.90
N ARG A 29 11.90 -1.59 -14.99
CA ARG A 29 11.50 -0.49 -15.90
C ARG A 29 12.35 0.77 -15.81
N PHE A 30 12.79 1.14 -14.61
CA PHE A 30 13.68 2.30 -14.39
C PHE A 30 15.04 1.89 -13.80
N HIS A 31 15.41 0.61 -13.94
CA HIS A 31 16.74 0.14 -13.59
C HIS A 31 17.76 0.67 -14.62
N PRO A 32 19.00 1.02 -14.22
CA PRO A 32 20.01 1.53 -15.16
C PRO A 32 20.32 0.62 -16.36
N ILE A 33 20.09 -0.70 -16.22
CA ILE A 33 20.25 -1.66 -17.31
C ILE A 33 19.19 -1.51 -18.42
N THR A 34 18.07 -0.85 -18.12
CA THR A 34 16.96 -0.68 -19.05
C THR A 34 17.20 0.52 -19.93
N ILE A 35 17.70 0.26 -21.13
CA ILE A 35 18.04 1.28 -22.13
C ILE A 35 16.79 2.03 -22.62
N LYS A 36 15.66 1.32 -22.78
CA LYS A 36 14.38 1.90 -23.17
C LYS A 36 13.24 1.16 -22.47
N ALA A 37 12.41 1.90 -21.74
CA ALA A 37 11.22 1.35 -21.12
C ALA A 37 10.22 0.90 -22.21
N LYS A 38 9.61 -0.28 -21.99
CA LYS A 38 8.49 -0.79 -22.81
C LYS A 38 7.24 0.06 -22.59
N ASP A 39 6.20 -0.19 -23.37
CA ASP A 39 4.88 0.42 -23.15
C ASP A 39 4.39 0.21 -21.71
N GLU A 40 3.61 1.17 -21.23
CA GLU A 40 3.07 1.16 -19.88
C GLU A 40 2.09 -0.01 -19.70
N ILE A 41 2.19 -0.72 -18.57
CA ILE A 41 1.32 -1.86 -18.25
C ILE A 41 0.44 -1.56 -17.04
N CYS A 42 -0.73 -2.20 -17.00
CA CYS A 42 -1.54 -2.29 -15.80
C CYS A 42 -0.86 -3.18 -14.77
N VAL A 43 -0.55 -2.63 -13.61
CA VAL A 43 0.14 -3.37 -12.53
C VAL A 43 -0.76 -4.39 -11.81
N PHE A 44 -1.99 -4.60 -12.27
CA PHE A 44 -2.89 -5.62 -11.74
C PHE A 44 -3.26 -6.71 -12.73
N CYS A 45 -3.09 -6.49 -14.04
CA CYS A 45 -3.50 -7.47 -15.06
C CYS A 45 -2.65 -7.52 -16.32
N LEU A 46 -1.49 -6.84 -16.36
CA LEU A 46 -0.54 -6.81 -17.48
C LEU A 46 -1.06 -6.18 -18.79
N SER A 47 -2.35 -5.83 -18.87
CA SER A 47 -2.93 -5.10 -20.01
C SER A 47 -2.14 -3.82 -20.30
N THR A 48 -1.95 -3.52 -21.59
CA THR A 48 -1.37 -2.26 -22.11
C THR A 48 -2.45 -1.30 -22.63
N THR A 49 -3.73 -1.68 -22.55
CA THR A 49 -4.82 -0.94 -23.17
C THR A 49 -5.48 0.02 -22.19
N LYS A 50 -5.73 1.26 -22.63
CA LYS A 50 -6.39 2.33 -21.85
C LYS A 50 -5.81 2.46 -20.44
N ILE A 51 -4.50 2.64 -20.35
CA ILE A 51 -3.81 2.84 -19.06
C ILE A 51 -4.21 4.19 -18.47
N THR A 52 -4.59 4.15 -17.20
CA THR A 52 -4.99 5.28 -16.38
C THR A 52 -4.08 5.36 -15.15
N LYS A 53 -4.24 6.43 -14.36
CA LYS A 53 -3.53 6.62 -13.09
C LYS A 53 -4.47 6.29 -11.94
N GLU A 54 -4.04 5.34 -11.11
CA GLU A 54 -4.74 4.97 -9.89
C GLU A 54 -3.99 5.51 -8.68
N HIS A 55 -4.71 6.06 -7.68
CA HIS A 55 -4.04 6.58 -6.49
C HIS A 55 -3.55 5.43 -5.60
N VAL A 56 -2.35 5.60 -5.04
CA VAL A 56 -1.78 4.67 -4.06
C VAL A 56 -2.66 4.65 -2.82
N LEU A 57 -2.88 5.82 -2.22
CA LEU A 57 -3.85 6.03 -1.15
C LEU A 57 -5.11 6.69 -1.74
N PRO A 58 -6.31 6.11 -1.55
CA PRO A 58 -7.54 6.68 -2.08
C PRO A 58 -7.81 8.08 -1.51
N LYS A 59 -8.29 8.99 -2.35
CA LYS A 59 -8.49 10.40 -1.96
C LYS A 59 -9.45 10.61 -0.79
N TRP A 60 -10.41 9.70 -0.62
CA TRP A 60 -11.39 9.80 0.46
C TRP A 60 -10.76 9.60 1.84
N VAL A 61 -9.65 8.87 1.94
CA VAL A 61 -8.96 8.58 3.23
C VAL A 61 -8.48 9.86 3.89
N PHE A 62 -8.17 10.90 3.11
CA PHE A 62 -7.70 12.20 3.59
C PHE A 62 -8.62 13.35 3.16
N GLU A 63 -9.92 13.07 3.00
CA GLU A 63 -10.95 14.08 2.66
C GLU A 63 -10.66 14.91 1.41
N LYS A 64 -9.95 14.32 0.45
CA LYS A 64 -9.50 14.97 -0.79
C LYS A 64 -8.61 16.20 -0.55
N ASN A 65 -8.07 16.38 0.66
CA ASN A 65 -7.14 17.48 0.96
C ASN A 65 -5.83 17.28 0.17
N THR A 66 -5.60 18.15 -0.81
CA THR A 66 -4.46 18.03 -1.72
C THR A 66 -3.12 18.42 -1.10
N ASN A 67 -3.13 19.02 0.09
CA ASN A 67 -1.92 19.50 0.77
C ASN A 67 -1.32 18.46 1.71
N ILE A 68 -1.96 17.30 1.85
CA ILE A 68 -1.45 16.22 2.68
C ILE A 68 -0.24 15.58 2.01
N THR A 69 0.83 15.47 2.79
CA THR A 69 2.11 14.93 2.35
C THR A 69 2.59 13.80 3.25
N PHE A 70 3.59 13.07 2.78
CA PHE A 70 4.32 12.07 3.55
C PHE A 70 5.80 12.17 3.24
N ILE A 71 6.61 11.74 4.20
CA ILE A 71 8.06 11.72 4.08
C ILE A 71 8.50 10.31 3.72
N SER A 72 9.26 10.15 2.65
CA SER A 72 9.88 8.85 2.35
C SER A 72 10.89 8.49 3.43
N SER A 73 10.79 7.28 3.97
CA SER A 73 11.81 6.77 4.90
C SER A 73 13.17 6.57 4.23
N THR A 74 13.19 6.27 2.92
CA THR A 74 14.41 5.98 2.16
C THR A 74 15.25 7.22 1.87
N ASN A 75 14.64 8.30 1.40
CA ASN A 75 15.37 9.50 0.98
C ASN A 75 14.93 10.79 1.66
N LYS A 76 14.03 10.71 2.66
CA LYS A 76 13.54 11.85 3.45
C LYS A 76 12.90 12.98 2.62
N GLN A 77 12.48 12.70 1.39
CA GLN A 77 11.76 13.67 0.58
C GLN A 77 10.28 13.69 0.93
N ILE A 78 9.72 14.90 0.90
CA ILE A 78 8.28 15.16 1.02
C ILE A 78 7.60 14.80 -0.30
N GLN A 79 6.52 14.02 -0.22
CA GLN A 79 5.72 13.60 -1.35
C GLN A 79 4.26 13.90 -1.08
N THR A 80 3.54 14.40 -2.08
CA THR A 80 2.10 14.67 -1.97
C THR A 80 1.29 13.42 -2.33
N TYR A 81 0.33 13.03 -1.48
CA TYR A 81 -0.48 11.82 -1.72
C TYR A 81 -1.28 11.88 -3.02
N ASN A 82 -1.78 13.05 -3.40
CA ASN A 82 -2.54 13.23 -4.64
C ASN A 82 -1.73 12.92 -5.93
N LYS A 83 -0.40 12.96 -5.84
CA LYS A 83 0.53 12.64 -6.94
C LYS A 83 1.11 11.23 -6.81
N ALA A 84 0.81 10.52 -5.72
CA ALA A 84 1.23 9.14 -5.53
C ALA A 84 0.26 8.22 -6.29
N VAL A 85 0.63 7.86 -7.53
CA VAL A 85 -0.20 7.08 -8.45
C VAL A 85 0.56 5.91 -9.08
N VAL A 86 -0.16 4.86 -9.45
CA VAL A 86 0.35 3.67 -10.17
C VAL A 86 -0.44 3.43 -11.47
N PRO A 87 0.17 2.85 -12.51
CA PRO A 87 -0.50 2.63 -13.79
C PRO A 87 -1.47 1.45 -13.73
N THR A 88 -2.70 1.69 -14.16
CA THR A 88 -3.80 0.73 -14.04
C THR A 88 -4.68 0.84 -15.27
N CYS A 89 -5.08 -0.26 -15.93
CA CYS A 89 -6.04 -0.17 -17.04
C CYS A 89 -7.42 0.26 -16.54
N ALA A 90 -8.22 0.86 -17.42
CA ALA A 90 -9.57 1.34 -17.09
C ALA A 90 -10.48 0.27 -16.46
N ILE A 91 -10.34 -1.00 -16.85
CA ILE A 91 -11.12 -2.11 -16.27
C ILE A 91 -10.73 -2.36 -14.81
N CYS A 92 -9.43 -2.49 -14.54
CA CYS A 92 -8.97 -2.70 -13.17
C CYS A 92 -9.30 -1.49 -12.28
N ASN A 93 -9.13 -0.28 -12.80
CA ASN A 93 -9.41 0.94 -12.07
C ASN A 93 -10.92 1.07 -11.76
N ASN A 94 -11.75 1.12 -12.79
CA ASN A 94 -13.17 1.49 -12.64
C ASN A 94 -14.07 0.32 -12.24
N SER A 95 -13.76 -0.90 -12.67
CA SER A 95 -14.67 -2.06 -12.50
C SER A 95 -14.26 -3.00 -11.37
N ILE A 96 -13.05 -2.82 -10.81
CA ILE A 96 -12.51 -3.66 -9.74
C ILE A 96 -12.12 -2.82 -8.52
N LEU A 97 -11.18 -1.87 -8.66
CA LEU A 97 -10.67 -1.09 -7.53
C LEU A 97 -11.71 -0.09 -7.00
N ALA A 98 -12.39 0.66 -7.88
CA ALA A 98 -13.41 1.62 -7.44
C ALA A 98 -14.59 0.97 -6.68
N PRO A 99 -15.12 -0.21 -7.07
CA PRO A 99 -16.08 -0.94 -6.25
C PRO A 99 -15.52 -1.39 -4.89
N ILE A 100 -14.25 -1.83 -4.84
CA ILE A 100 -13.60 -2.16 -3.56
C ILE A 100 -13.53 -0.93 -2.66
N GLU A 101 -13.11 0.21 -3.18
CA GLU A 101 -13.06 1.47 -2.43
C GLU A 101 -14.45 1.90 -1.95
N SER A 102 -15.47 1.76 -2.79
CA SER A 102 -16.86 2.08 -2.43
C SER A 102 -17.33 1.24 -1.25
N GLU A 103 -16.95 -0.04 -1.20
CA GLU A 103 -17.28 -0.90 -0.06
C GLU A 103 -16.50 -0.52 1.20
N MET A 104 -15.22 -0.16 1.09
CA MET A 104 -14.44 0.35 2.23
C MET A 104 -15.08 1.60 2.82
N ILE A 105 -15.53 2.54 1.98
CA ILE A 105 -16.22 3.74 2.43
C ILE A 105 -17.49 3.38 3.22
N LYS A 106 -18.28 2.39 2.77
CA LYS A 106 -19.47 1.95 3.52
C LYS A 106 -19.10 1.36 4.88
N ILE A 107 -18.10 0.48 4.91
CA ILE A 107 -17.61 -0.18 6.14
C ILE A 107 -17.15 0.87 7.16
N PHE A 108 -16.35 1.84 6.74
CA PHE A 108 -15.83 2.88 7.64
C PHE A 108 -16.86 3.97 7.99
N LYS A 109 -17.86 4.23 7.14
CA LYS A 109 -18.97 5.13 7.49
C LYS A 109 -19.98 4.51 8.46
N LYS A 110 -20.20 3.20 8.37
CA LYS A 110 -21.11 2.47 9.28
C LYS A 110 -20.60 2.47 10.73
N SER A 111 -19.28 2.53 10.91
CA SER A 111 -18.60 2.37 12.20
C SER A 111 -18.36 3.71 12.88
N GLU A 112 -19.41 4.28 13.48
CA GLU A 112 -19.23 5.36 14.47
C GLU A 112 -18.50 4.89 15.72
N THR A 113 -18.53 3.58 16.00
CA THR A 113 -17.81 2.91 17.10
C THR A 113 -17.12 1.63 16.62
N LEU A 114 -16.00 1.28 17.27
CA LEU A 114 -15.16 0.11 16.92
C LEU A 114 -15.89 -1.24 17.02
N ASN A 115 -16.96 -1.33 17.83
CA ASN A 115 -17.66 -2.59 18.09
C ASN A 115 -18.60 -3.02 16.95
N LEU A 116 -18.65 -2.26 15.84
CA LEU A 116 -19.57 -2.49 14.73
C LEU A 116 -18.95 -3.24 13.54
N PHE A 117 -17.65 -3.53 13.58
CA PHE A 117 -16.99 -4.30 12.52
C PHE A 117 -17.24 -5.79 12.70
N SER A 118 -17.85 -6.42 11.70
CA SER A 118 -17.93 -7.87 11.61
C SER A 118 -16.59 -8.46 11.14
N ASP A 119 -16.39 -9.78 11.35
CA ASP A 119 -15.22 -10.49 10.80
C ASP A 119 -15.08 -10.29 9.29
N GLU A 120 -16.19 -10.24 8.54
CA GLU A 120 -16.17 -10.00 7.10
C GLU A 120 -15.72 -8.59 6.76
N ASP A 121 -16.11 -7.59 7.56
CA ASP A 121 -15.62 -6.22 7.41
C ASP A 121 -14.10 -6.19 7.62
N LEU A 122 -13.61 -6.84 8.68
CA LEU A 122 -12.18 -6.93 8.98
C LEU A 122 -11.41 -7.67 7.88
N TYR A 123 -11.96 -8.75 7.30
CA TYR A 123 -11.35 -9.43 6.16
C TYR A 123 -11.21 -8.51 4.95
N ASN A 124 -12.23 -7.70 4.67
CA ASN A 124 -12.20 -6.77 3.54
C ASN A 124 -11.25 -5.60 3.78
N ILE A 125 -11.18 -5.09 5.01
CA ILE A 125 -10.18 -4.09 5.43
C ILE A 125 -8.76 -4.65 5.28
N ILE A 126 -8.50 -5.89 5.73
CA ILE A 126 -7.20 -6.55 5.60
C ILE A 126 -6.81 -6.67 4.12
N ARG A 127 -7.71 -7.15 3.25
CA ARG A 127 -7.46 -7.26 1.81
C ARG A 127 -7.18 -5.89 1.19
N TRP A 128 -7.89 -4.85 1.61
CA TRP A 128 -7.65 -3.49 1.16
C TRP A 128 -6.27 -2.97 1.60
N CYS A 129 -5.87 -3.17 2.85
CA CYS A 129 -4.54 -2.80 3.34
C CYS A 129 -3.42 -3.49 2.54
N GLU A 130 -3.59 -4.77 2.18
CA GLU A 130 -2.63 -5.48 1.33
C GLU A 130 -2.53 -4.91 -0.10
N ILE A 131 -3.65 -4.41 -0.65
CA ILE A 131 -3.65 -3.68 -1.92
C ILE A 131 -2.90 -2.35 -1.79
N LEU A 132 -3.11 -1.61 -0.70
CA LEU A 132 -2.36 -0.37 -0.43
C LEU A 132 -0.85 -0.62 -0.34
N ASP A 133 -0.42 -1.65 0.40
CA ASP A 133 0.99 -2.01 0.50
C ASP A 133 1.57 -2.36 -0.87
N TYR A 134 0.85 -3.14 -1.69
CA TYR A 134 1.30 -3.45 -3.05
C TYR A 134 1.43 -2.19 -3.91
N LYS A 135 0.44 -1.30 -3.90
CA LYS A 135 0.49 -0.01 -4.61
C LYS A 135 1.69 0.83 -4.16
N LEU A 136 2.01 0.86 -2.86
CA LEU A 136 3.20 1.54 -2.32
C LEU A 136 4.50 0.91 -2.82
N GLN A 137 4.60 -0.42 -2.83
CA GLN A 137 5.78 -1.10 -3.39
C GLN A 137 5.98 -0.77 -4.87
N VAL A 138 4.92 -0.85 -5.68
CA VAL A 138 4.95 -0.47 -7.09
C VAL A 138 5.36 0.98 -7.27
N TYR A 139 4.78 1.88 -6.48
CA TYR A 139 5.08 3.31 -6.56
C TYR A 139 6.55 3.61 -6.29
N GLU A 140 7.13 3.00 -5.25
CA GLU A 140 8.54 3.20 -4.92
C GLU A 140 9.51 2.55 -5.92
N CYS A 141 9.17 1.38 -6.49
CA CYS A 141 9.96 0.80 -7.58
C CYS A 141 9.95 1.69 -8.84
N ARG A 142 8.94 2.55 -8.98
CA ARG A 142 8.75 3.42 -10.14
C ARG A 142 9.19 4.86 -9.94
N LYS A 143 9.64 5.20 -8.74
CA LYS A 143 10.20 6.50 -8.38
C LYS A 143 11.71 6.42 -8.42
N VAL A 144 12.37 7.37 -9.06
CA VAL A 144 13.83 7.48 -9.03
C VAL A 144 14.26 8.24 -7.78
N TYR A 145 15.34 7.80 -7.14
CA TYR A 145 16.02 8.51 -6.07
C TYR A 145 16.70 9.73 -6.66
N LEU A 146 16.16 10.94 -6.47
CA LEU A 146 16.77 12.16 -7.03
C LEU A 146 17.82 12.80 -6.10
N LYS A 147 17.55 12.77 -4.79
CA LYS A 147 18.39 13.38 -3.74
C LYS A 147 17.93 12.94 -2.35
N TYR A 148 18.73 13.24 -1.32
CA TYR A 148 18.38 13.04 0.08
C TYR A 148 17.83 14.34 0.71
N ALA A 149 16.67 14.30 1.36
CA ALA A 149 16.07 15.45 2.02
C ALA A 149 16.14 16.73 1.14
N ASN A 150 16.78 17.78 1.65
CA ASN A 150 16.97 19.06 0.99
C ASN A 150 18.35 19.23 0.32
N THR A 151 19.13 18.16 0.15
CA THR A 151 20.44 18.24 -0.52
C THR A 151 20.30 18.56 -2.02
N GLU A 152 21.43 18.75 -2.69
CA GLU A 152 21.45 18.84 -4.15
C GLU A 152 21.16 17.49 -4.82
N TYR A 153 20.90 17.53 -6.13
CA TYR A 153 20.73 16.32 -6.95
C TYR A 153 21.98 15.46 -6.87
N ASP A 154 21.79 14.16 -6.67
CA ASP A 154 22.89 13.20 -6.59
C ASP A 154 23.05 12.51 -7.95
N PRO A 155 24.08 12.80 -8.76
CA PRO A 155 24.20 12.20 -10.09
C PRO A 155 24.59 10.71 -10.08
N LEU A 156 25.12 10.20 -8.96
CA LEU A 156 25.56 8.80 -8.85
C LEU A 156 24.38 7.89 -8.52
N TRP A 157 23.57 8.30 -7.53
CA TRP A 157 22.42 7.54 -7.06
C TRP A 157 21.10 8.00 -7.69
N GLY A 158 21.13 9.18 -8.33
CA GLY A 158 20.09 9.93 -9.06
C GLY A 158 19.30 9.22 -10.14
N ILE A 159 19.65 7.96 -10.38
CA ILE A 159 19.20 7.12 -11.48
C ILE A 159 18.61 5.78 -11.00
N LEU A 160 18.72 5.49 -9.69
CA LEU A 160 18.23 4.24 -9.12
C LEU A 160 16.80 4.37 -8.62
N PRO A 161 15.98 3.32 -8.76
CA PRO A 161 14.67 3.26 -8.10
C PRO A 161 14.76 3.41 -6.59
N LEU A 162 13.83 4.16 -6.01
CA LEU A 162 13.74 4.44 -4.58
C LEU A 162 13.63 3.15 -3.76
N ALA A 163 12.87 2.16 -4.26
CA ALA A 163 12.76 0.86 -3.60
C ALA A 163 14.11 0.12 -3.52
N HIS A 164 15.02 0.30 -4.47
CA HIS A 164 16.34 -0.35 -4.45
C HIS A 164 17.23 0.28 -3.38
N MET A 165 17.12 1.60 -3.23
CA MET A 165 17.86 2.36 -2.21
C MET A 165 17.46 1.99 -0.78
N ARG A 166 16.24 1.48 -0.57
CA ARG A 166 15.77 1.02 0.75
C ARG A 166 16.66 -0.06 1.36
N HIS A 167 17.21 -0.93 0.53
CA HIS A 167 18.08 -2.04 0.94
C HIS A 167 19.54 -1.81 0.55
N PHE A 168 19.91 -0.55 0.28
CA PHE A 168 21.25 -0.19 -0.14
C PHE A 168 22.30 -0.59 0.90
N MET A 169 22.06 -0.30 2.18
CA MET A 169 22.94 -0.68 3.28
C MET A 169 23.05 -2.20 3.47
N GLU A 170 22.08 -2.97 2.95
CA GLU A 170 22.11 -4.43 2.97
C GLU A 170 22.79 -5.03 1.73
N LEU A 171 23.23 -4.19 0.77
CA LEU A 171 23.81 -4.58 -0.52
C LEU A 171 22.95 -5.60 -1.29
N ASN A 172 21.63 -5.57 -1.11
CA ASN A 172 20.71 -6.55 -1.69
C ASN A 172 19.50 -5.87 -2.34
N PRO A 173 19.65 -5.29 -3.55
CA PRO A 173 18.54 -4.66 -4.28
C PRO A 173 17.45 -5.68 -4.66
N LEU A 174 17.77 -6.97 -4.80
CA LEU A 174 16.80 -8.03 -5.09
C LEU A 174 15.82 -8.27 -3.93
N LYS A 175 16.13 -7.77 -2.72
CA LYS A 175 15.19 -7.75 -1.62
C LYS A 175 13.97 -6.87 -1.93
N ALA A 176 14.13 -5.79 -2.69
CA ALA A 176 13.01 -4.97 -3.17
C ALA A 176 12.10 -5.74 -4.14
N PHE A 177 12.68 -6.56 -5.05
CA PHE A 177 11.91 -7.47 -5.91
C PHE A 177 11.12 -8.48 -5.08
N SER A 178 11.78 -9.10 -4.08
CA SER A 178 11.15 -10.03 -3.15
C SER A 178 10.01 -9.36 -2.37
N PHE A 179 10.19 -8.11 -1.95
CA PHE A 179 9.18 -7.32 -1.26
C PHE A 179 7.95 -7.06 -2.12
N LEU A 180 8.15 -6.72 -3.40
CA LEU A 180 7.09 -6.57 -4.39
C LEU A 180 6.33 -7.89 -4.59
N ARG A 181 7.04 -9.00 -4.82
CA ARG A 181 6.44 -10.33 -4.99
C ARG A 181 5.66 -10.79 -3.76
N ASN A 182 6.17 -10.51 -2.56
CA ASN A 182 5.48 -10.82 -1.30
C ASN A 182 4.17 -10.05 -1.15
N SER A 183 4.15 -8.76 -1.53
CA SER A 183 2.92 -7.96 -1.53
C SER A 183 1.87 -8.47 -2.53
N GLN A 184 2.29 -8.87 -3.75
CA GLN A 184 1.40 -9.54 -4.70
C GLN A 184 0.85 -10.85 -4.12
N ARG A 185 1.72 -11.69 -3.53
CA ARG A 185 1.33 -12.98 -2.95
C ARG A 185 0.25 -12.80 -1.88
N ARG A 186 0.34 -11.78 -1.02
CA ARG A 186 -0.69 -11.50 0.00
C ARG A 186 -2.06 -11.27 -0.62
N ILE A 187 -2.14 -10.45 -1.68
CA ILE A 187 -3.40 -10.21 -2.40
C ILE A 187 -3.97 -11.52 -2.94
N THR A 188 -3.13 -12.44 -3.42
CA THR A 188 -3.58 -13.73 -3.98
C THR A 188 -4.22 -14.68 -2.97
N VAL A 189 -4.04 -14.46 -1.66
CA VAL A 189 -4.60 -15.33 -0.61
C VAL A 189 -6.08 -15.02 -0.39
N LYS A 190 -6.96 -16.04 -0.52
CA LYS A 190 -8.42 -15.86 -0.39
C LYS A 190 -8.85 -15.63 1.07
N SER A 191 -8.50 -16.57 1.95
CA SER A 191 -8.92 -16.55 3.35
C SER A 191 -8.01 -15.66 4.17
N LYS A 192 -8.60 -14.82 5.02
CA LYS A 192 -7.90 -13.91 5.93
C LYS A 192 -8.20 -14.19 7.40
N ILE A 193 -8.79 -15.35 7.70
CA ILE A 193 -9.14 -15.78 9.07
C ILE A 193 -7.94 -15.70 10.02
N ASN A 194 -6.79 -16.22 9.60
CA ASN A 194 -5.55 -16.21 10.40
C ASN A 194 -4.88 -14.82 10.48
N ARG A 195 -5.52 -13.76 9.99
CA ARG A 195 -5.00 -12.38 10.00
C ARG A 195 -5.82 -11.44 10.90
N LEU A 196 -6.94 -11.90 11.48
CA LEU A 196 -7.74 -11.07 12.40
C LEU A 196 -6.96 -10.66 13.64
N ASN A 197 -6.12 -11.55 14.15
CA ASN A 197 -5.17 -11.29 15.24
C ASN A 197 -3.95 -10.45 14.81
N SER A 198 -3.95 -9.88 13.60
CA SER A 198 -2.85 -9.07 13.07
C SER A 198 -3.32 -7.65 12.74
N ILE A 199 -4.60 -7.35 12.95
CA ILE A 199 -5.18 -6.02 12.78
C ILE A 199 -5.66 -5.52 14.14
N VAL A 200 -5.39 -4.25 14.43
CA VAL A 200 -5.83 -3.57 15.64
C VAL A 200 -6.53 -2.29 15.23
N LEU A 201 -7.66 -2.01 15.87
CA LEU A 201 -8.39 -0.76 15.71
C LEU A 201 -8.29 0.03 17.02
N PHE A 202 -8.03 1.33 16.91
CA PHE A 202 -7.83 2.22 18.04
C PHE A 202 -8.85 3.34 18.00
N ASN A 203 -9.36 3.74 19.16
CA ASN A 203 -10.05 5.03 19.27
C ASN A 203 -9.00 6.14 19.28
N THR A 204 -9.27 7.22 18.54
CA THR A 204 -8.47 8.44 18.57
C THR A 204 -9.20 9.50 19.37
N ALA A 205 -8.46 10.34 20.10
CA ALA A 205 -9.07 11.40 20.91
C ALA A 205 -9.79 12.46 20.06
N LYS A 206 -9.31 12.68 18.83
CA LYS A 206 -9.88 13.62 17.86
C LYS A 206 -9.72 13.07 16.44
N PRO A 207 -10.63 13.40 15.51
CA PRO A 207 -10.48 13.03 14.12
C PRO A 207 -9.26 13.72 13.51
N HIS A 208 -8.42 12.95 12.83
CA HIS A 208 -7.23 13.45 12.16
C HIS A 208 -6.76 12.44 11.11
N PHE A 209 -5.97 12.91 10.15
CA PHE A 209 -5.34 12.04 9.16
C PHE A 209 -3.84 11.91 9.43
N ASN A 210 -3.41 10.68 9.66
CA ASN A 210 -2.03 10.23 9.75
C ASN A 210 -1.92 8.91 8.99
N PHE A 211 -0.91 8.79 8.15
CA PHE A 211 -0.61 7.56 7.43
C PHE A 211 0.88 7.34 7.46
N PHE A 212 1.27 6.12 7.80
CA PHE A 212 2.64 5.65 7.65
C PHE A 212 2.64 4.14 7.47
N ASN A 213 3.67 3.64 6.82
CA ASN A 213 3.82 2.22 6.60
C ASN A 213 5.29 1.84 6.68
N LYS A 214 5.53 0.58 7.02
CA LYS A 214 6.81 -0.08 6.80
C LYS A 214 6.59 -1.23 5.81
N PRO A 215 7.18 -1.15 4.61
CA PRO A 215 7.04 -2.15 3.55
C PRO A 215 7.12 -3.59 4.04
N ASN A 216 6.12 -4.42 3.69
CA ASN A 216 6.01 -5.83 4.14
C ASN A 216 5.94 -6.06 5.66
N GLU A 217 5.89 -5.02 6.49
CA GLU A 217 5.86 -5.15 7.95
C GLU A 217 4.51 -4.67 8.51
N TYR A 218 4.13 -3.42 8.28
CA TYR A 218 2.87 -2.87 8.77
C TYR A 218 2.36 -1.67 7.97
N ILE A 219 1.06 -1.38 8.13
CA ILE A 219 0.39 -0.14 7.71
C ILE A 219 -0.37 0.44 8.89
N PHE A 220 -0.29 1.76 9.05
CA PHE A 220 -1.15 2.54 9.94
C PHE A 220 -1.92 3.59 9.14
N VAL A 221 -3.20 3.75 9.45
CA VAL A 221 -4.07 4.79 8.89
C VAL A 221 -5.00 5.30 9.98
N SER A 222 -5.00 6.61 10.24
CA SER A 222 -6.08 7.29 10.96
C SER A 222 -7.00 7.99 9.98
N PHE A 223 -8.30 8.00 10.28
CA PHE A 223 -9.30 8.56 9.39
C PHE A 223 -9.78 9.91 9.94
N PRO A 224 -9.81 10.99 9.14
CA PRO A 224 -10.32 12.28 9.57
C PRO A 224 -11.85 12.30 9.73
N MET A 225 -12.54 11.35 9.09
CA MET A 225 -14.00 11.21 9.12
C MET A 225 -14.54 10.48 10.36
N ASN A 226 -13.68 9.84 11.17
CA ASN A 226 -14.08 9.04 12.32
C ASN A 226 -13.07 9.20 13.48
N ASN A 227 -13.47 8.88 14.70
CA ASN A 227 -12.57 8.86 15.86
C ASN A 227 -11.83 7.52 16.00
N PHE A 228 -11.37 6.93 14.89
CA PHE A 228 -10.57 5.72 14.96
C PHE A 228 -9.40 5.68 13.97
N ALA A 229 -8.45 4.81 14.28
CA ALA A 229 -7.33 4.45 13.44
C ALA A 229 -7.21 2.93 13.34
N LEU A 230 -6.57 2.45 12.28
CA LEU A 230 -6.21 1.04 12.12
C LEU A 230 -4.70 0.88 12.06
N PHE A 231 -4.23 -0.23 12.62
CA PHE A 231 -2.87 -0.73 12.44
C PHE A 231 -2.96 -2.18 11.99
N TYR A 232 -2.31 -2.52 10.87
CA TYR A 232 -2.28 -3.87 10.36
C TYR A 232 -0.83 -4.34 10.19
N PHE A 233 -0.47 -5.41 10.88
CA PHE A 233 0.77 -6.14 10.63
C PHE A 233 0.60 -6.97 9.35
N LEU A 234 1.47 -6.78 8.37
CA LEU A 234 1.38 -7.42 7.05
C LEU A 234 1.86 -8.88 7.04
N ARG A 235 2.80 -9.23 7.93
CA ARG A 235 3.41 -10.58 8.00
C ARG A 235 3.23 -11.26 9.33
N LYS A 236 3.31 -10.52 10.44
CA LYS A 236 3.17 -11.08 11.78
C LYS A 236 1.74 -11.58 12.00
N VAL A 237 1.62 -12.71 12.70
CA VAL A 237 0.38 -13.29 13.22
C VAL A 237 0.64 -13.47 14.70
N HIS A 238 -0.30 -13.04 15.54
CA HIS A 238 -0.12 -13.05 16.97
C HIS A 238 -1.04 -14.05 17.65
N THR A 239 -0.53 -14.77 18.63
CA THR A 239 -1.33 -15.72 19.41
C THR A 239 -2.07 -15.05 20.57
N ASP A 240 -1.62 -13.86 20.97
CA ASP A 240 -2.07 -13.12 22.15
C ASP A 240 -2.49 -11.72 21.69
N LEU A 241 -3.78 -11.39 21.83
CA LEU A 241 -4.39 -10.15 21.31
C LEU A 241 -3.91 -8.90 22.07
N ASP A 242 -3.69 -9.01 23.37
CA ASP A 242 -3.28 -7.87 24.20
C ASP A 242 -1.88 -7.38 23.78
N LYS A 243 -0.97 -8.32 23.50
CA LYS A 243 0.38 -8.01 23.00
C LYS A 243 0.38 -7.35 21.63
N VAL A 244 -0.65 -7.57 20.79
CA VAL A 244 -0.74 -6.92 19.47
C VAL A 244 -1.00 -5.44 19.62
N GLY A 245 -1.91 -5.08 20.54
CA GLY A 245 -2.24 -3.70 20.86
C GLY A 245 -1.02 -2.95 21.40
N GLU A 246 -0.32 -3.55 22.37
CA GLU A 246 0.90 -2.97 22.95
C GLU A 246 1.99 -2.74 21.90
N GLU A 247 2.27 -3.73 21.04
CA GLU A 247 3.27 -3.59 19.99
C GLU A 247 2.91 -2.51 18.97
N ALA A 248 1.63 -2.45 18.57
CA ALA A 248 1.16 -1.42 17.65
C ALA A 248 1.27 -0.02 18.26
N ILE A 249 0.87 0.17 19.53
CA ILE A 249 1.00 1.44 20.25
C ILE A 249 2.47 1.85 20.37
N TYR A 250 3.36 0.91 20.70
CA TYR A 250 4.79 1.16 20.77
C TYR A 250 5.37 1.65 19.43
N ILE A 251 4.99 1.01 18.32
CA ILE A 251 5.42 1.42 16.98
C ILE A 251 4.86 2.80 16.64
N ILE A 252 3.58 3.05 16.92
CA ILE A 252 2.93 4.34 16.67
C ILE A 252 3.67 5.46 17.42
N GLY A 253 3.94 5.28 18.72
CA GLY A 253 4.67 6.25 19.54
C GLY A 253 6.04 6.58 18.94
N LYS A 254 6.83 5.55 18.59
CA LYS A 254 8.15 5.75 17.98
C LYS A 254 8.14 6.50 16.65
N VAL A 255 7.12 6.29 15.82
CA VAL A 255 7.02 6.96 14.51
C VAL A 255 6.48 8.38 14.66
N MET A 256 5.64 8.65 15.66
CA MET A 256 5.09 9.99 15.90
C MET A 256 6.04 10.93 16.66
N GLU A 257 7.02 10.39 17.37
CA GLU A 257 8.09 11.16 18.04
C GLU A 257 9.19 11.65 17.08
N THR A 258 9.27 11.09 15.86
CA THR A 258 10.25 11.44 14.81
C THR A 258 9.73 12.41 13.77
#